data_AF-A0AAU2TIW4-F1
#
_entry.id   AF-A0AAU2TIW4-F1
#
_cell.length_a   1.000
_cell.length_b   1.000
_cell.length_c   1.000
_cell.angle_alpha   90.00
_cell.angle_beta   90.00
_cell.angle_gamma   90.00
#
_symmetry.space_group_name_H-M   'P 1'
#
loop_
_entity.id
_entity.type
_entity.pdbx_description
1 polymer ?
#
loop_
_entity_poly.entity_id
_entity_poly.type
_entity_poly.pdbx_seq_one_letter_code
_entity_poly.pdbx_strand_id
1 'polypeptide(L)'
;MPDWTYHPLRGIAAGLLGRRRSQRTALRLLASIGSRPAGARMIARGFAHRHPPEGLAGEIAGVPVAVRLGISVPPALAREAVRALPPLGAGVIEVAPVSAADAETVREAAAGRSVPLVVGACDPAAGAALKPHVDGFTSSNDPHVVHVSDPSVAAAAAVLQTPGAVVLARPGVLVAAGPGWFQRVTEAATPTAPAPGLRDVGRDPRRWPVWWWALLVGLGMTGAGLGAAAITLGPVLLWYDRDYLDMTLHDMHGANHHLVHFLQHDRITMAGTMVAIGALYTGLAVGGIRRGWPWAREVYLLSGAIGFPTLFYFLATGFVEPLHTATALVLFPMFVAAVRRTPHTPRWRVAPEGPEPERRRALAGQLLLIVTGAGLFVGGAVISVVGLTGVFVPTDLAFLGTSTQTLETVNPRLVPFIAHDRAGFGGALMAAAVAITLLSAWGWRRGEAWVFWTLAAAAAAGFLPAVVVHGAIHYTDFLHLAPVYFGIATTGTGLLLARPYLCAEARGGLTPVA
;
A
#
# COMPACT_ATOMS: atom_id res chain seq x y z
N MET A 1 9.57 11.61 4.61
CA MET A 1 8.11 11.77 4.77
C MET A 1 7.49 11.39 3.45
N PRO A 2 6.67 10.34 3.31
CA PRO A 2 6.06 10.00 2.03
C PRO A 2 5.33 11.19 1.42
N ASP A 3 5.25 11.29 0.10
CA ASP A 3 4.66 12.46 -0.57
C ASP A 3 3.20 12.71 -0.17
N TRP A 4 2.44 11.64 0.07
CA TRP A 4 1.07 11.67 0.58
C TRP A 4 0.95 12.15 2.03
N THR A 5 2.03 12.17 2.81
CA THR A 5 2.08 12.92 4.08
C THR A 5 2.62 14.33 3.88
N TYR A 6 3.69 14.46 3.09
CA TYR A 6 4.45 15.70 2.96
C TYR A 6 3.60 16.79 2.32
N HIS A 7 3.04 16.57 1.15
CA HIS A 7 2.32 17.63 0.42
C HIS A 7 1.01 18.05 1.08
N PRO A 8 0.15 17.13 1.57
CA PRO A 8 -1.07 17.51 2.25
C PRO A 8 -0.81 18.21 3.60
N LEU A 9 0.20 17.77 4.37
CA LEU A 9 0.41 18.25 5.74
C LEU A 9 1.44 19.39 5.86
N ARG A 10 2.29 19.64 4.85
CA ARG A 10 3.34 20.68 4.94
C ARG A 10 2.80 22.08 5.19
N GLY A 11 1.60 22.41 4.70
CA GLY A 11 0.97 23.71 4.92
C GLY A 11 0.61 23.91 6.40
N ILE A 12 -0.06 22.90 6.97
CA ILE A 12 -0.42 22.85 8.39
C ILE A 12 0.86 22.90 9.26
N ALA A 13 1.83 22.04 8.97
CA ALA A 13 3.09 22.01 9.71
C ALA A 13 3.87 23.33 9.61
N ALA A 14 3.85 23.99 8.45
CA ALA A 14 4.47 25.30 8.28
C ALA A 14 3.74 26.42 9.04
N GLY A 15 2.40 26.36 9.12
CA GLY A 15 1.61 27.30 9.92
C GLY A 15 1.87 27.15 11.42
N LEU A 16 2.01 25.92 11.92
CA LEU A 16 2.22 25.63 13.34
C LEU A 16 3.66 25.84 13.80
N LEU A 17 4.66 25.41 13.01
CA LEU A 17 6.07 25.40 13.42
C LEU A 17 6.93 26.45 12.70
N GLY A 18 6.44 27.04 11.61
CA GLY A 18 7.23 27.81 10.67
C GLY A 18 7.91 26.94 9.61
N ARG A 19 7.98 27.43 8.36
CA ARG A 19 8.43 26.66 7.18
C ARG A 19 9.82 26.03 7.32
N ARG A 20 10.82 26.82 7.75
CA ARG A 20 12.20 26.30 7.90
C ARG A 20 12.31 25.29 9.05
N ARG A 21 11.60 25.51 10.16
CA ARG A 21 11.64 24.60 11.30
C ARG A 21 10.94 23.29 10.96
N SER A 22 9.78 23.32 10.31
CA SER A 22 9.07 22.09 9.91
C SER A 22 9.91 21.22 8.95
N GLN A 23 10.59 21.83 7.98
CA GLN A 23 11.50 21.12 7.07
C GLN A 23 12.68 20.46 7.81
N ARG A 24 13.35 21.21 8.71
CA ARG A 24 14.45 20.66 9.51
C ARG A 24 13.98 19.56 10.46
N THR A 25 12.83 19.73 11.11
CA THR A 25 12.25 18.70 11.98
C THR A 25 11.91 17.43 11.20
N ALA A 26 11.31 17.55 10.01
CA ALA A 26 11.01 16.40 9.17
C ALA A 26 12.29 15.64 8.74
N LEU A 27 13.33 16.38 8.35
CA LEU A 27 14.63 15.79 7.99
C LEU A 27 15.29 15.10 9.20
N ARG A 28 15.30 15.75 10.37
CA ARG A 28 15.85 15.18 11.62
C ARG A 28 15.09 13.93 12.08
N LEU A 29 13.77 13.92 11.94
CA LEU A 29 12.95 12.75 12.26
C LEU A 29 13.32 11.58 11.36
N LEU A 30 13.45 11.81 10.04
CA LEU A 30 13.90 10.77 9.10
C LEU A 30 15.32 10.31 9.41
N ALA A 31 16.24 11.22 9.73
CA ALA A 31 17.60 10.89 10.11
C ALA A 31 17.66 10.08 11.41
N SER A 32 16.82 10.41 12.39
CA SER A 32 16.70 9.66 13.65
C SER A 32 16.23 8.22 13.40
N ILE A 33 15.18 8.04 12.59
CA ILE A 33 14.67 6.71 12.24
C ILE A 33 15.70 5.95 11.38
N GLY A 34 16.24 6.60 10.35
CA GLY A 34 17.20 6.03 9.40
C GLY A 34 18.57 5.71 10.00
N SER A 35 18.94 6.33 11.13
CA SER A 35 20.20 6.05 11.83
C SER A 35 20.32 4.61 12.35
N ARG A 36 19.18 3.90 12.50
CA ARG A 36 19.15 2.50 12.93
C ARG A 36 18.92 1.59 11.72
N PRO A 37 19.65 0.47 11.57
CA PRO A 37 19.45 -0.46 10.44
C PRO A 37 18.01 -0.98 10.30
N ALA A 38 17.30 -1.17 11.42
CA ALA A 38 15.89 -1.55 11.40
C ALA A 38 14.98 -0.41 10.90
N GLY A 39 15.25 0.83 11.33
CA GLY A 39 14.49 2.00 10.90
C GLY A 39 14.74 2.36 9.43
N ALA A 40 15.98 2.24 8.96
CA ALA A 40 16.32 2.37 7.53
C ALA A 40 15.56 1.34 6.68
N ARG A 41 15.52 0.07 7.10
CA ARG A 41 14.73 -0.99 6.44
C ARG A 41 13.23 -0.70 6.46
N MET A 42 12.72 -0.16 7.56
CA MET A 42 11.31 0.24 7.68
C MET A 42 10.96 1.38 6.72
N ILE A 43 11.81 2.40 6.59
CA ILE A 43 11.62 3.49 5.63
C ILE A 43 11.65 2.92 4.21
N ALA A 44 12.67 2.15 3.85
CA ALA A 44 12.80 1.58 2.50
C ALA A 44 11.57 0.74 2.13
N ARG A 45 11.13 -0.18 3.01
CA ARG A 45 9.93 -1.00 2.79
C ARG A 45 8.65 -0.17 2.76
N GLY A 46 8.49 0.78 3.68
CA GLY A 46 7.29 1.61 3.78
C GLY A 46 7.06 2.49 2.55
N PHE A 47 8.14 2.92 1.88
CA PHE A 47 8.07 3.66 0.64
C PHE A 47 8.16 2.75 -0.61
N ALA A 48 8.08 1.43 -0.45
CA ALA A 48 8.28 0.46 -1.54
C ALA A 48 9.59 0.66 -2.33
N HIS A 49 10.61 1.24 -1.72
CA HIS A 49 11.94 1.32 -2.32
C HIS A 49 12.54 -0.06 -2.32
N ARG A 50 12.93 -0.50 -3.52
CA ARG A 50 13.54 -1.81 -3.75
C ARG A 50 14.91 -1.59 -4.35
N HIS A 51 15.71 -2.66 -4.29
CA HIS A 51 17.02 -2.68 -4.89
C HIS A 51 16.95 -2.05 -6.29
N PRO A 52 17.69 -0.95 -6.50
CA PRO A 52 17.67 -0.23 -7.75
C PRO A 52 18.12 -1.19 -8.87
N PRO A 53 17.57 -1.04 -10.10
CA PRO A 53 17.98 -1.90 -11.20
C PRO A 53 19.48 -1.77 -11.44
N GLU A 54 20.14 -2.89 -11.72
CA GLU A 54 21.60 -2.96 -11.93
C GLU A 54 22.09 -1.98 -13.00
N GLY A 55 21.27 -1.69 -14.01
CA GLY A 55 21.58 -0.69 -15.06
C GLY A 55 21.68 0.76 -14.58
N LEU A 56 21.24 1.07 -13.37
CA LEU A 56 21.44 2.39 -12.74
C LEU A 56 22.69 2.45 -11.87
N ALA A 57 23.39 1.33 -11.64
CA ALA A 57 24.68 1.34 -10.99
C ALA A 57 25.73 2.06 -11.86
N GLY A 58 26.85 2.44 -11.27
CA GLY A 58 27.94 3.08 -11.96
C GLY A 58 28.98 3.61 -10.99
N GLU A 59 29.61 4.72 -11.33
CA GLU A 59 30.62 5.36 -10.50
C GLU A 59 30.48 6.89 -10.49
N ILE A 60 31.04 7.52 -9.47
CA ILE A 60 31.19 8.97 -9.35
C ILE A 60 32.59 9.25 -8.80
N ALA A 61 33.39 10.04 -9.53
CA ALA A 61 34.80 10.30 -9.16
C ALA A 61 35.61 9.01 -8.88
N GLY A 62 35.37 7.94 -9.66
CA GLY A 62 36.00 6.63 -9.49
C GLY A 62 35.48 5.81 -8.30
N VAL A 63 34.43 6.29 -7.61
CA VAL A 63 33.79 5.59 -6.48
C VAL A 63 32.57 4.82 -6.98
N PRO A 64 32.48 3.50 -6.77
CA PRO A 64 31.33 2.73 -7.20
C PRO A 64 30.06 3.10 -6.41
N VAL A 65 28.95 3.28 -7.13
CA VAL A 65 27.63 3.58 -6.57
C VAL A 65 26.59 2.58 -7.06
N ALA A 66 25.70 2.16 -6.16
CA ALA A 66 24.58 1.28 -6.52
C ALA A 66 23.53 1.98 -7.39
N VAL A 67 23.44 3.31 -7.30
CA VAL A 67 22.60 4.17 -8.16
C VAL A 67 23.34 5.45 -8.48
N ARG A 68 23.39 5.82 -9.77
CA ARG A 68 23.88 7.11 -10.28
C ARG A 68 22.92 8.27 -9.98
N LEU A 69 22.23 8.25 -8.84
CA LEU A 69 21.24 9.24 -8.42
C LEU A 69 21.46 9.58 -6.95
N GLY A 70 21.60 10.87 -6.63
CA GLY A 70 21.93 11.32 -5.30
C GLY A 70 21.51 12.76 -5.05
N ILE A 71 22.12 13.36 -4.02
CA ILE A 71 21.85 14.74 -3.63
C ILE A 71 23.16 15.45 -3.27
N SER A 72 23.22 16.73 -3.60
CA SER A 72 24.26 17.66 -3.18
C SER A 72 23.71 18.55 -2.06
N VAL A 73 24.37 18.54 -0.90
CA VAL A 73 23.93 19.27 0.30
C VAL A 73 25.07 20.13 0.88
N PRO A 74 24.75 21.26 1.53
CA PRO A 74 25.76 22.01 2.29
C PRO A 74 26.19 21.22 3.54
N PRO A 75 27.38 21.51 4.11
CA PRO A 75 27.90 20.83 5.31
C PRO A 75 26.92 20.79 6.48
N ALA A 76 26.16 21.88 6.69
CA ALA A 76 25.16 21.99 7.74
C ALA A 76 23.99 21.00 7.66
N LEU A 77 23.83 20.28 6.54
CA LEU A 77 22.81 19.23 6.35
C LEU A 77 23.41 17.84 6.16
N ALA A 78 24.74 17.72 6.11
CA ALA A 78 25.42 16.48 5.73
C ALA A 78 25.06 15.32 6.66
N ARG A 79 25.09 15.55 7.98
CA ARG A 79 24.82 14.52 9.00
C ARG A 79 23.41 13.94 8.87
N GLU A 80 22.39 14.79 8.73
CA GLU A 80 21.03 14.31 8.52
C GLU A 80 20.83 13.69 7.13
N ALA A 81 21.43 14.26 6.08
CA ALA A 81 21.31 13.77 4.71
C ALA A 81 21.81 12.32 4.57
N VAL A 82 23.00 12.06 5.09
CA VAL A 82 23.65 10.74 5.09
C VAL A 82 22.80 9.67 5.78
N ARG A 83 21.99 10.03 6.77
CA ARG A 83 21.14 9.09 7.53
C ARG A 83 19.72 8.97 6.97
N ALA A 84 19.19 10.05 6.39
CA ALA A 84 17.79 10.13 5.99
C ALA A 84 17.54 9.77 4.53
N LEU A 85 18.46 10.12 3.63
CA LEU A 85 18.23 10.08 2.18
C LEU A 85 18.53 8.74 1.52
N PRO A 86 19.50 7.92 1.97
CA PRO A 86 19.74 6.61 1.36
C PRO A 86 18.53 5.66 1.42
N PRO A 87 17.79 5.55 2.55
CA PRO A 87 16.55 4.77 2.59
C PRO A 87 15.45 5.30 1.66
N LEU A 88 15.57 6.54 1.19
CA LEU A 88 14.68 7.19 0.22
C LEU A 88 15.22 7.08 -1.22
N GLY A 89 16.27 6.30 -1.47
CA GLY A 89 16.75 6.01 -2.82
C GLY A 89 17.96 6.81 -3.30
N ALA A 90 18.56 7.66 -2.44
CA ALA A 90 19.85 8.28 -2.78
C ALA A 90 20.99 7.24 -2.75
N GLY A 91 21.65 7.03 -3.89
CA GLY A 91 22.81 6.15 -4.05
C GLY A 91 24.14 6.80 -3.72
N VAL A 92 24.18 8.13 -3.63
CA VAL A 92 25.36 8.93 -3.26
C VAL A 92 24.92 10.23 -2.58
N ILE A 93 25.73 10.70 -1.63
CA ILE A 93 25.60 12.04 -1.05
C ILE A 93 26.85 12.84 -1.41
N GLU A 94 26.67 14.01 -2.01
CA GLU A 94 27.73 14.99 -2.18
C GLU A 94 27.58 16.09 -1.12
N VAL A 95 28.68 16.45 -0.46
CA VAL A 95 28.74 17.65 0.37
C VAL A 95 29.49 18.74 -0.38
N ALA A 96 28.81 19.85 -0.67
CA ALA A 96 29.39 20.97 -1.40
C ALA A 96 28.64 22.29 -1.12
N PRO A 97 29.34 23.45 -1.15
CA PRO A 97 30.81 23.59 -1.11
C PRO A 97 31.37 23.30 0.29
N VAL A 98 32.65 22.94 0.40
CA VAL A 98 33.31 22.62 1.69
C VAL A 98 34.54 23.50 1.89
N SER A 99 34.59 24.18 3.04
CA SER A 99 35.75 24.94 3.49
C SER A 99 36.49 24.22 4.62
N ALA A 100 37.70 24.69 4.97
CA ALA A 100 38.48 24.18 6.09
C ALA A 100 37.69 24.19 7.43
N ALA A 101 36.79 25.16 7.63
CA ALA A 101 35.96 25.25 8.83
C ALA A 101 34.89 24.14 8.91
N ASP A 102 34.53 23.55 7.78
CA ASP A 102 33.50 22.51 7.69
C ASP A 102 34.06 21.10 7.89
N ALA A 103 35.38 20.93 7.87
CA ALA A 103 36.05 19.62 7.87
C ALA A 103 35.59 18.71 9.02
N GLU A 104 35.47 19.24 10.23
CA GLU A 104 34.99 18.46 11.38
C GLU A 104 33.53 18.03 11.20
N THR A 105 32.66 18.92 10.72
CA THR A 105 31.24 18.63 10.47
C THR A 105 31.08 17.52 9.43
N VAL A 106 31.87 17.58 8.35
CA VAL A 106 31.85 16.56 7.28
C VAL A 106 32.41 15.24 7.77
N ARG A 107 33.49 15.26 8.57
CA ARG A 107 34.07 14.07 9.20
C ARG A 107 33.05 13.34 10.08
N GLU A 108 32.32 14.06 10.93
CA GLU A 108 31.26 13.48 11.75
C GLU A 108 30.13 12.87 10.92
N ALA A 109 29.74 13.54 9.83
CA ALA A 109 28.72 13.03 8.93
C ALA A 109 29.17 11.72 8.25
N ALA A 110 30.44 11.65 7.84
CA ALA A 110 31.01 10.50 7.15
C ALA A 110 31.03 9.22 7.98
N ALA A 111 31.15 9.33 9.31
CA ALA A 111 31.23 8.17 10.21
C ALA A 111 29.97 7.28 10.20
N GLY A 112 28.81 7.84 9.85
CA GLY A 112 27.52 7.13 9.86
C GLY A 112 26.96 6.79 8.48
N ARG A 113 27.80 6.80 7.43
CA ARG A 113 27.33 6.67 6.04
C ARG A 113 27.02 5.23 5.65
N SER A 114 25.93 5.06 4.91
CA SER A 114 25.54 3.78 4.29
C SER A 114 25.68 3.77 2.77
N VAL A 115 26.00 4.92 2.19
CA VAL A 115 26.27 5.11 0.75
C VAL A 115 27.51 6.00 0.61
N PRO A 116 28.16 5.99 -0.56
CA PRO A 116 29.28 6.87 -0.84
C PRO A 116 29.00 8.33 -0.49
N LEU A 117 29.92 8.93 0.25
CA LEU A 117 29.97 10.34 0.58
C LEU A 117 31.14 10.97 -0.19
N VAL A 118 30.80 11.82 -1.16
CA VAL A 118 31.79 12.57 -1.95
C VAL A 118 31.78 14.04 -1.56
N VAL A 119 32.90 14.72 -1.78
CA VAL A 119 33.04 16.14 -1.46
C VAL A 119 33.33 16.93 -2.72
N GLY A 120 32.54 17.97 -2.97
CA GLY A 120 32.68 18.85 -4.14
C GLY A 120 33.04 20.27 -3.73
N ALA A 121 33.68 21.00 -4.65
CA ALA A 121 34.07 22.41 -4.46
C ALA A 121 34.77 22.63 -3.10
N CYS A 122 35.86 21.87 -2.90
CA CYS A 122 36.62 21.78 -1.65
C CYS A 122 37.90 22.61 -1.74
N ASP A 123 38.24 23.35 -0.68
CA ASP A 123 39.57 23.94 -0.59
C ASP A 123 40.66 22.85 -0.34
N PRO A 124 41.93 23.09 -0.72
CA PRO A 124 42.98 22.07 -0.59
C PRO A 124 43.23 21.60 0.85
N ALA A 125 43.03 22.49 1.82
CA ALA A 125 43.25 22.19 3.24
C ALA A 125 42.17 21.23 3.79
N ALA A 126 40.90 21.50 3.50
CA ALA A 126 39.79 20.60 3.79
C ALA A 126 39.93 19.29 3.01
N GLY A 127 40.38 19.35 1.75
CA GLY A 127 40.65 18.16 0.95
C GLY A 127 41.66 17.22 1.61
N ALA A 128 42.79 17.76 2.10
CA ALA A 128 43.79 16.98 2.83
C ALA A 128 43.23 16.39 4.14
N ALA A 129 42.47 17.17 4.89
CA ALA A 129 41.87 16.74 6.16
C ALA A 129 40.79 15.67 5.98
N LEU A 130 40.02 15.73 4.88
CA LEU A 130 38.87 14.84 4.64
C LEU A 130 39.21 13.58 3.85
N LYS A 131 40.35 13.54 3.16
CA LYS A 131 40.81 12.40 2.35
C LYS A 131 40.70 11.02 3.04
N PRO A 132 41.02 10.84 4.35
CA PRO A 132 40.86 9.54 5.00
C PRO A 132 39.43 9.22 5.46
N HIS A 133 38.49 10.16 5.34
CA HIS A 133 37.16 10.07 5.93
C HIS A 133 36.03 9.96 4.90
N VAL A 134 36.23 10.50 3.69
CA VAL A 134 35.24 10.50 2.60
C VAL A 134 35.66 9.54 1.49
N ASP A 135 34.73 9.16 0.61
CA ASP A 135 34.99 8.14 -0.41
C ASP A 135 35.62 8.70 -1.68
N GLY A 136 35.39 9.98 -1.98
CA GLY A 136 35.94 10.63 -3.17
C GLY A 136 35.71 12.14 -3.21
N PHE A 137 36.30 12.78 -4.23
CA PHE A 137 36.18 14.22 -4.46
C PHE A 137 35.66 14.48 -5.87
N THR A 138 34.57 15.23 -5.98
CA THR A 138 34.00 15.63 -7.27
C THR A 138 34.65 16.92 -7.76
N SER A 139 34.94 16.97 -9.06
CA SER A 139 35.42 18.20 -9.71
C SER A 139 34.24 19.06 -10.16
N SER A 140 34.33 20.37 -9.98
CA SER A 140 33.34 21.32 -10.50
C SER A 140 33.17 21.28 -12.02
N ASN A 141 34.15 20.70 -12.72
CA ASN A 141 34.19 20.60 -14.18
C ASN A 141 33.89 19.17 -14.70
N ASP A 142 33.46 18.24 -13.84
CA ASP A 142 33.13 16.88 -14.29
C ASP A 142 31.85 16.90 -15.15
N PRO A 143 31.93 16.64 -16.46
CA PRO A 143 30.75 16.68 -17.34
C PRO A 143 29.77 15.54 -17.07
N HIS A 144 30.19 14.50 -16.33
CA HIS A 144 29.34 13.38 -15.98
C HIS A 144 28.52 13.63 -14.70
N VAL A 145 28.85 14.66 -13.90
CA VAL A 145 28.09 14.99 -12.68
C VAL A 145 27.14 16.16 -12.96
N VAL A 146 25.84 15.89 -12.94
CA VAL A 146 24.80 16.87 -13.27
C VAL A 146 24.02 17.26 -12.02
N HIS A 147 24.23 18.50 -11.55
CA HIS A 147 23.46 19.08 -10.46
C HIS A 147 22.11 19.62 -10.93
N VAL A 148 21.01 19.00 -10.48
CA VAL A 148 19.66 19.41 -10.89
C VAL A 148 19.00 20.29 -9.83
N SER A 149 18.44 21.41 -10.27
CA SER A 149 17.61 22.31 -9.46
C SER A 149 16.13 22.28 -9.85
N ASP A 150 15.83 21.78 -11.06
CA ASP A 150 14.47 21.53 -11.54
C ASP A 150 13.92 20.24 -10.92
N PRO A 151 12.72 20.25 -10.30
CA PRO A 151 12.07 19.05 -9.79
C PRO A 151 11.58 18.04 -10.84
N SER A 152 11.71 18.34 -12.14
CA SER A 152 11.26 17.46 -13.23
C SER A 152 11.85 16.05 -13.17
N VAL A 153 10.99 15.06 -12.89
CA VAL A 153 11.36 13.64 -12.89
C VAL A 153 11.80 13.17 -14.28
N ALA A 154 11.11 13.61 -15.33
CA ALA A 154 11.41 13.20 -16.70
C ALA A 154 12.78 13.71 -17.16
N ALA A 155 13.13 14.96 -16.81
CA ALA A 155 14.44 15.53 -17.14
C ALA A 155 15.57 14.78 -16.43
N ALA A 156 15.42 14.53 -15.12
CA ALA A 156 16.41 13.76 -14.35
C ALA A 156 16.55 12.31 -14.87
N ALA A 157 15.44 11.64 -15.20
CA ALA A 157 15.47 10.30 -15.76
C ALA A 157 16.13 10.25 -17.14
N ALA A 158 15.95 11.28 -17.98
CA ALA A 158 16.63 11.39 -19.27
C ALA A 158 18.15 11.53 -19.11
N VAL A 159 18.63 12.31 -18.14
CA VAL A 159 20.06 12.40 -17.83
C VAL A 159 20.64 11.05 -17.42
N LEU A 160 19.91 10.25 -16.63
CA LEU A 160 20.37 8.91 -16.23
C LEU A 160 20.50 7.91 -17.39
N GLN A 161 19.83 8.16 -18.54
CA GLN A 161 20.00 7.35 -19.75
C GLN A 161 21.35 7.58 -20.41
N THR A 162 22.01 8.73 -20.17
CA THR A 162 23.38 8.96 -20.63
C THR A 162 24.34 8.04 -19.86
N PRO A 163 25.15 7.21 -20.54
CA PRO A 163 26.12 6.35 -19.87
C PRO A 163 27.08 7.16 -18.98
N GLY A 164 27.33 6.67 -17.76
CA GLY A 164 28.24 7.31 -16.80
C GLY A 164 27.70 8.58 -16.13
N ALA A 165 26.63 9.21 -16.63
CA ALA A 165 26.08 10.42 -16.01
C ALA A 165 25.47 10.14 -14.62
N VAL A 166 25.73 11.03 -13.66
CA VAL A 166 25.25 10.99 -12.29
C VAL A 166 24.41 12.22 -12.02
N VAL A 167 23.20 12.01 -11.47
CA VAL A 167 22.28 13.10 -11.15
C VAL A 167 22.35 13.41 -9.66
N LEU A 168 22.72 14.65 -9.32
CA LEU A 168 22.72 15.15 -7.94
C LEU A 168 21.64 16.22 -7.76
N ALA A 169 20.58 15.91 -7.03
CA ALA A 169 19.56 16.89 -6.70
C ALA A 169 20.10 17.98 -5.77
N ARG A 170 19.63 19.22 -5.90
CA ARG A 170 19.78 20.23 -4.84
C ARG A 170 18.65 20.10 -3.81
N PRO A 171 18.81 20.58 -2.56
CA PRO A 171 17.77 20.44 -1.53
C PRO A 171 16.42 21.05 -1.94
N GLY A 172 16.45 22.11 -2.77
CA GLY A 172 15.25 22.74 -3.32
C GLY A 172 14.37 21.78 -4.13
N VAL A 173 14.97 20.80 -4.82
CA VAL A 173 14.24 19.76 -5.56
C VAL A 173 13.37 18.94 -4.63
N LEU A 174 13.92 18.43 -3.52
CA LEU A 174 13.15 17.62 -2.56
C LEU A 174 12.11 18.44 -1.80
N VAL A 175 12.38 19.72 -1.55
CA VAL A 175 11.39 20.63 -0.95
C VAL A 175 10.20 20.83 -1.89
N ALA A 176 10.45 20.98 -3.19
CA ALA A 176 9.44 21.22 -4.20
C ALA A 176 8.68 19.94 -4.61
N ALA A 177 9.40 18.88 -4.96
CA ALA A 177 8.87 17.62 -5.48
C ALA A 177 8.38 16.66 -4.37
N GLY A 178 8.91 16.80 -3.15
CA GLY A 178 8.77 15.80 -2.10
C GLY A 178 9.88 14.75 -2.17
N PRO A 179 10.15 14.03 -1.06
CA PRO A 179 11.23 13.05 -0.99
C PRO A 179 10.97 11.77 -1.79
N GLY A 180 9.74 11.50 -2.23
CA GLY A 180 9.45 10.42 -3.17
C GLY A 180 10.03 10.66 -4.57
N TRP A 181 10.67 11.80 -4.81
CA TRP A 181 11.29 12.16 -6.09
C TRP A 181 12.31 11.13 -6.56
N PHE A 182 13.18 10.63 -5.67
CA PHE A 182 14.18 9.61 -6.01
C PHE A 182 13.53 8.37 -6.61
N GLN A 183 12.53 7.80 -5.93
CA GLN A 183 11.78 6.65 -6.42
C GLN A 183 11.16 6.91 -7.79
N ARG A 184 10.54 8.07 -7.99
CA ARG A 184 9.91 8.40 -9.27
C ARG A 184 10.94 8.51 -10.40
N VAL A 185 12.11 9.09 -10.13
CA VAL A 185 13.23 9.14 -11.08
C VAL A 185 13.76 7.76 -11.39
N THR A 186 13.99 6.92 -10.37
CA THR A 186 14.40 5.53 -10.55
C THR A 186 13.39 4.74 -11.39
N GLU A 187 12.10 4.83 -11.08
CA GLU A 187 11.03 4.16 -11.82
C GLU A 187 10.94 4.62 -13.28
N ALA A 188 11.13 5.92 -13.54
CA ALA A 188 11.11 6.51 -14.88
C ALA A 188 12.38 6.17 -15.69
N ALA A 189 13.54 6.02 -15.03
CA ALA A 189 14.79 5.66 -15.67
C ALA A 189 14.97 4.15 -15.88
N THR A 190 14.12 3.32 -15.25
CA THR A 190 14.21 1.86 -15.34
C THR A 190 13.78 1.38 -16.74
N PRO A 191 14.61 0.63 -17.48
CA PRO A 191 14.22 0.03 -18.74
C PRO A 191 13.08 -0.99 -18.56
N THR A 192 12.09 -0.97 -19.45
CA THR A 192 10.88 -1.81 -19.35
C THR A 192 10.58 -2.57 -20.64
N ALA A 193 10.06 -3.78 -20.51
CA ALA A 193 9.53 -4.56 -21.64
C ALA A 193 7.99 -4.46 -21.73
N PRO A 194 7.36 -4.82 -22.87
CA PRO A 194 5.91 -4.91 -22.95
C PRO A 194 5.30 -5.91 -21.96
N ALA A 195 4.14 -5.58 -21.40
CA ALA A 195 3.38 -6.49 -20.56
C ALA A 195 2.81 -7.66 -21.38
N PRO A 196 2.80 -8.90 -20.83
CA PRO A 196 2.30 -10.06 -21.55
C PRO A 196 0.77 -10.00 -21.69
N GLY A 197 0.27 -10.50 -22.82
CA GLY A 197 -1.15 -10.65 -23.12
C GLY A 197 -1.71 -11.99 -22.63
N LEU A 198 -3.03 -12.15 -22.78
CA LEU A 198 -3.73 -13.43 -22.50
C LEU A 198 -3.24 -14.57 -23.39
N ARG A 199 -2.85 -14.25 -24.64
CA ARG A 199 -2.34 -15.23 -25.61
C ARG A 199 -0.99 -15.83 -25.21
N ASP A 200 -0.26 -15.17 -24.31
CA ASP A 200 1.04 -15.66 -23.81
C ASP A 200 0.88 -16.70 -22.69
N VAL A 201 -0.35 -16.95 -22.23
CA VAL A 201 -0.65 -18.00 -21.24
C VAL A 201 -0.76 -19.33 -21.98
N GLY A 202 0.27 -20.16 -21.85
CA GLY A 202 0.29 -21.50 -22.45
C GLY A 202 -0.72 -22.47 -21.83
N ARG A 203 -0.84 -23.68 -22.40
CA ARG A 203 -1.77 -24.72 -21.90
C ARG A 203 -1.30 -25.44 -20.63
N ASP A 204 0.01 -25.45 -20.36
CA ASP A 204 0.59 -26.14 -19.20
C ASP A 204 0.50 -25.27 -17.92
N PRO A 205 -0.32 -25.66 -16.91
CA PRO A 205 -0.47 -24.89 -15.69
C PRO A 205 0.83 -24.70 -14.91
N ARG A 206 1.78 -25.64 -15.01
CA ARG A 206 3.07 -25.57 -14.30
C ARG A 206 3.91 -24.38 -14.76
N ARG A 207 3.70 -23.94 -16.01
CA ARG A 207 4.39 -22.82 -16.67
C ARG A 207 3.57 -21.53 -16.67
N TRP A 208 2.36 -21.52 -16.10
CA TRP A 208 1.54 -20.32 -16.05
C TRP A 208 2.25 -19.18 -15.30
N PRO A 209 2.15 -17.94 -15.82
CA PRO A 209 2.75 -16.80 -15.16
C PRO A 209 2.05 -16.51 -13.84
N VAL A 210 2.78 -15.99 -12.86
CA VAL A 210 2.28 -15.77 -11.49
C VAL A 210 1.04 -14.88 -11.41
N TRP A 211 0.91 -13.90 -12.32
CA TRP A 211 -0.26 -13.02 -12.36
C TRP A 211 -1.54 -13.75 -12.77
N TRP A 212 -1.44 -14.86 -13.51
CA TRP A 212 -2.60 -15.66 -13.89
C TRP A 212 -3.15 -16.42 -12.69
N TRP A 213 -2.28 -17.02 -11.88
CA TRP A 213 -2.67 -17.60 -10.60
C TRP A 213 -3.30 -16.57 -9.66
N ALA A 214 -2.72 -15.36 -9.58
CA ALA A 214 -3.29 -14.27 -8.79
C ALA A 214 -4.69 -13.87 -9.28
N LEU A 215 -4.88 -13.82 -10.60
CA LEU A 215 -6.18 -13.52 -11.22
C LEU A 215 -7.22 -14.59 -10.86
N LEU A 216 -6.87 -15.88 -10.94
CA LEU A 216 -7.79 -16.98 -10.59
C LEU A 216 -8.24 -16.92 -9.14
N VAL A 217 -7.35 -16.54 -8.21
CA VAL A 217 -7.75 -16.35 -6.80
C VAL A 217 -8.67 -15.15 -6.66
N GLY A 218 -8.39 -14.02 -7.33
CA GLY A 218 -9.27 -12.85 -7.31
C GLY A 218 -10.68 -13.18 -7.82
N LEU A 219 -10.77 -13.85 -8.97
CA LEU A 219 -12.05 -14.29 -9.54
C LEU A 219 -12.74 -15.34 -8.66
N GLY A 220 -11.98 -16.28 -8.10
CA GLY A 220 -12.50 -17.29 -7.18
C GLY A 220 -13.06 -16.68 -5.89
N MET A 221 -12.39 -15.67 -5.34
CA MET A 221 -12.87 -14.94 -4.16
C MET A 221 -14.14 -14.13 -4.47
N THR A 222 -14.22 -13.48 -5.64
CA THR A 222 -15.46 -12.85 -6.11
C THR A 222 -16.58 -13.87 -6.25
N GLY A 223 -16.33 -15.01 -6.88
CA GLY A 223 -17.32 -16.07 -7.06
C GLY A 223 -17.80 -16.65 -5.72
N ALA A 224 -16.89 -16.90 -4.78
CA ALA A 224 -17.22 -17.37 -3.44
C ALA A 224 -18.05 -16.33 -2.67
N GLY A 225 -17.69 -15.05 -2.73
CA GLY A 225 -18.48 -13.97 -2.12
C GLY A 225 -19.88 -13.84 -2.71
N LEU A 226 -20.02 -13.92 -4.04
CA LEU A 226 -21.34 -13.93 -4.69
C LEU A 226 -22.17 -15.16 -4.31
N GLY A 227 -21.53 -16.33 -4.20
CA GLY A 227 -22.15 -17.55 -3.71
C GLY A 227 -22.66 -17.41 -2.27
N ALA A 228 -21.83 -16.87 -1.37
CA ALA A 228 -22.21 -16.58 0.01
C ALA A 228 -23.38 -15.57 0.09
N ALA A 229 -23.37 -14.53 -0.74
CA ALA A 229 -24.49 -13.60 -0.85
C ALA A 229 -25.78 -14.30 -1.31
N ALA A 230 -25.71 -15.15 -2.32
CA ALA A 230 -26.87 -15.91 -2.81
C ALA A 230 -27.44 -16.87 -1.75
N ILE A 231 -26.57 -17.55 -0.99
CA ILE A 231 -26.96 -18.40 0.15
C ILE A 231 -27.67 -17.55 1.22
N THR A 232 -27.12 -16.38 1.53
CA THR A 232 -27.66 -15.46 2.55
C THR A 232 -29.02 -14.88 2.16
N LEU A 233 -29.23 -14.59 0.88
CA LEU A 233 -30.51 -14.07 0.36
C LEU A 233 -31.55 -15.16 0.11
N GLY A 234 -31.11 -16.41 -0.09
CA GLY A 234 -31.97 -17.55 -0.35
C GLY A 234 -32.18 -18.42 0.90
N PRO A 235 -31.53 -19.59 1.00
CA PRO A 235 -31.79 -20.57 2.06
C PRO A 235 -31.39 -20.11 3.47
N VAL A 236 -30.48 -19.12 3.59
CA VAL A 236 -29.82 -18.61 4.81
C VAL A 236 -28.96 -19.65 5.54
N LEU A 237 -29.50 -20.85 5.75
CA LEU A 237 -28.85 -22.01 6.36
C LEU A 237 -28.68 -23.12 5.33
N LEU A 238 -27.47 -23.66 5.23
CA LEU A 238 -27.20 -24.86 4.44
C LEU A 238 -27.49 -26.13 5.25
N TRP A 239 -27.38 -27.29 4.60
CA TRP A 239 -27.64 -28.59 5.25
C TRP A 239 -26.75 -28.79 6.48
N TYR A 240 -25.45 -28.50 6.37
CA TYR A 240 -24.53 -28.64 7.50
C TYR A 240 -24.75 -27.59 8.60
N ASP A 241 -25.30 -26.42 8.28
CA ASP A 241 -25.67 -25.42 9.29
C ASP A 241 -26.82 -25.97 10.15
N ARG A 242 -27.83 -26.57 9.50
CA ARG A 242 -28.97 -27.20 10.16
C ARG A 242 -28.54 -28.41 10.99
N ASP A 243 -27.66 -29.25 10.46
CA ASP A 243 -27.13 -30.41 11.18
C ASP A 243 -26.28 -30.00 12.39
N TYR A 244 -25.49 -28.92 12.26
CA TYR A 244 -24.71 -28.39 13.37
C TYR A 244 -25.61 -27.80 14.45
N LEU A 245 -26.60 -26.98 14.07
CA LEU A 245 -27.50 -26.32 15.01
C LEU A 245 -28.56 -27.28 15.56
N ASP A 246 -28.89 -28.37 14.87
CA ASP A 246 -30.10 -29.17 15.15
C ASP A 246 -31.36 -28.30 15.18
N MET A 247 -31.42 -27.32 14.27
CA MET A 247 -32.52 -26.36 14.15
C MET A 247 -32.83 -26.06 12.67
N THR A 248 -34.11 -25.90 12.36
CA THR A 248 -34.55 -25.34 11.09
C THR A 248 -34.61 -23.82 11.13
N LEU A 249 -34.71 -23.19 9.96
CA LEU A 249 -34.91 -21.74 9.86
C LEU A 249 -36.23 -21.30 10.52
N HIS A 250 -37.26 -22.16 10.51
CA HIS A 250 -38.52 -21.90 11.20
C HIS A 250 -38.32 -21.90 12.72
N ASP A 251 -37.57 -22.86 13.25
CA ASP A 251 -37.25 -22.92 14.68
C ASP A 251 -36.44 -21.69 15.13
N MET A 252 -35.50 -21.23 14.30
CA MET A 252 -34.73 -20.01 14.58
C MET A 252 -35.61 -18.75 14.60
N HIS A 253 -36.52 -18.60 13.64
CA HIS A 253 -37.49 -17.50 13.66
C HIS A 253 -38.43 -17.57 14.87
N GLY A 254 -38.83 -18.77 15.28
CA GLY A 254 -39.65 -18.99 16.47
C GLY A 254 -38.91 -18.63 17.77
N ALA A 255 -37.60 -18.92 17.83
CA ALA A 255 -36.76 -18.56 18.97
C ALA A 255 -36.52 -17.05 19.07
N ASN A 256 -36.23 -16.39 17.95
CA ASN A 256 -36.12 -14.94 17.88
C ASN A 256 -36.33 -14.45 16.43
N HIS A 257 -37.36 -13.65 16.22
CA HIS A 257 -37.71 -13.13 14.89
C HIS A 257 -36.57 -12.33 14.23
N HIS A 258 -35.74 -11.62 15.00
CA HIS A 258 -34.63 -10.81 14.49
C HIS A 258 -33.35 -11.60 14.22
N LEU A 259 -33.23 -12.82 14.72
CA LEU A 259 -32.00 -13.61 14.65
C LEU A 259 -31.61 -13.97 13.20
N VAL A 260 -32.57 -14.35 12.37
CA VAL A 260 -32.32 -14.66 10.96
C VAL A 260 -31.85 -13.41 10.21
N HIS A 261 -32.49 -12.27 10.45
CA HIS A 261 -32.07 -10.99 9.86
C HIS A 261 -30.68 -10.55 10.34
N PHE A 262 -30.37 -10.81 11.62
CA PHE A 262 -29.03 -10.60 12.15
C PHE A 262 -28.00 -11.49 11.46
N LEU A 263 -28.26 -12.79 11.26
CA LEU A 263 -27.33 -13.61 10.47
C LEU A 263 -27.17 -13.12 9.03
N GLN A 264 -28.26 -12.66 8.42
CA GLN A 264 -28.21 -12.10 7.07
C GLN A 264 -27.32 -10.86 6.97
N HIS A 265 -27.37 -9.95 7.96
CA HIS A 265 -26.54 -8.75 7.96
C HIS A 265 -25.05 -9.06 8.05
N ASP A 266 -24.65 -10.00 8.91
CA ASP A 266 -23.24 -10.38 9.07
C ASP A 266 -22.74 -11.08 7.80
N ARG A 267 -23.51 -12.05 7.28
CA ARG A 267 -23.09 -12.84 6.10
C ARG A 267 -23.06 -12.04 4.81
N ILE A 268 -24.00 -11.12 4.58
CA ILE A 268 -23.96 -10.29 3.36
C ILE A 268 -22.84 -9.24 3.42
N THR A 269 -22.52 -8.75 4.62
CA THR A 269 -21.39 -7.83 4.84
C THR A 269 -20.06 -8.55 4.63
N MET A 270 -19.95 -9.79 5.13
CA MET A 270 -18.82 -10.67 4.83
C MET A 270 -18.71 -10.95 3.32
N ALA A 271 -19.81 -11.33 2.66
CA ALA A 271 -19.86 -11.60 1.24
C ALA A 271 -19.40 -10.38 0.40
N GLY A 272 -19.88 -9.18 0.74
CA GLY A 272 -19.42 -7.93 0.13
C GLY A 272 -17.92 -7.70 0.31
N THR A 273 -17.38 -8.02 1.49
CA THR A 273 -15.93 -7.95 1.77
C THR A 273 -15.14 -8.97 0.95
N MET A 274 -15.64 -10.19 0.77
CA MET A 274 -15.02 -11.19 -0.11
C MET A 274 -14.98 -10.69 -1.56
N VAL A 275 -16.09 -10.15 -2.07
CA VAL A 275 -16.12 -9.55 -3.42
C VAL A 275 -15.13 -8.37 -3.52
N ALA A 276 -15.00 -7.56 -2.47
CA ALA A 276 -14.01 -6.49 -2.42
C ALA A 276 -12.56 -7.00 -2.49
N ILE A 277 -12.22 -8.07 -1.75
CA ILE A 277 -10.92 -8.75 -1.85
C ILE A 277 -10.71 -9.29 -3.27
N GLY A 278 -11.73 -9.91 -3.86
CA GLY A 278 -11.70 -10.42 -5.23
C GLY A 278 -11.39 -9.32 -6.25
N ALA A 279 -12.02 -8.15 -6.11
CA ALA A 279 -11.73 -6.96 -6.92
C ALA A 279 -10.28 -6.47 -6.73
N LEU A 280 -9.82 -6.35 -5.47
CA LEU A 280 -8.44 -5.95 -5.13
C LEU A 280 -7.42 -6.90 -5.75
N TYR A 281 -7.62 -8.21 -5.62
CA TYR A 281 -6.71 -9.22 -6.12
C TYR A 281 -6.70 -9.30 -7.65
N THR A 282 -7.86 -9.14 -8.28
CA THR A 282 -7.97 -9.03 -9.75
C THR A 282 -7.21 -7.81 -10.26
N GLY A 283 -7.40 -6.65 -9.62
CA GLY A 283 -6.68 -5.42 -9.94
C GLY A 283 -5.16 -5.55 -9.78
N LEU A 284 -4.71 -6.08 -8.63
CA LEU A 284 -3.29 -6.34 -8.36
C LEU A 284 -2.69 -7.34 -9.35
N ALA A 285 -3.42 -8.38 -9.74
CA ALA A 285 -2.97 -9.34 -10.73
C ALA A 285 -2.75 -8.69 -12.11
N VAL A 286 -3.78 -8.01 -12.63
CA VAL A 286 -3.82 -7.50 -14.01
C VAL A 286 -3.04 -6.19 -14.19
N GLY A 287 -3.16 -5.28 -13.23
CA GLY A 287 -2.53 -3.95 -13.26
C GLY A 287 -1.17 -3.88 -12.57
N GLY A 288 -0.91 -4.77 -11.61
CA GLY A 288 0.32 -4.80 -10.83
C GLY A 288 1.30 -5.89 -11.28
N ILE A 289 1.03 -7.13 -10.86
CA ILE A 289 1.91 -8.30 -11.02
C ILE A 289 2.20 -8.57 -12.51
N ARG A 290 1.17 -8.52 -13.37
CA ARG A 290 1.34 -8.69 -14.83
C ARG A 290 2.27 -7.66 -15.45
N ARG A 291 2.30 -6.43 -14.92
CA ARG A 291 3.17 -5.33 -15.36
C ARG A 291 4.53 -5.32 -14.66
N GLY A 292 4.85 -6.39 -13.93
CA GLY A 292 6.14 -6.56 -13.30
C GLY A 292 6.37 -5.66 -12.09
N TRP A 293 5.32 -5.02 -11.53
CA TRP A 293 5.44 -4.23 -10.31
C TRP A 293 5.73 -5.13 -9.12
N PRO A 294 6.93 -5.05 -8.52
CA PRO A 294 7.27 -6.00 -7.46
C PRO A 294 6.43 -5.79 -6.19
N TRP A 295 6.00 -4.54 -5.94
CA TRP A 295 5.14 -4.18 -4.80
C TRP A 295 3.75 -4.79 -4.89
N ALA A 296 3.20 -4.98 -6.09
CA ALA A 296 1.87 -5.56 -6.23
C ALA A 296 1.80 -6.99 -5.70
N ARG A 297 2.87 -7.78 -5.92
CA ARG A 297 3.00 -9.12 -5.34
C ARG A 297 3.05 -9.06 -3.80
N GLU A 298 3.76 -8.08 -3.24
CA GLU A 298 3.85 -7.95 -1.78
C GLU A 298 2.54 -7.53 -1.14
N VAL A 299 1.80 -6.59 -1.75
CA VAL A 299 0.44 -6.27 -1.29
C VAL A 299 -0.42 -7.52 -1.25
N TYR A 300 -0.39 -8.28 -2.35
CA TYR A 300 -1.12 -9.52 -2.50
C TYR A 300 -0.72 -10.56 -1.43
N LEU A 301 0.59 -10.74 -1.22
CA LEU A 301 1.15 -11.65 -0.21
C LEU A 301 0.73 -11.25 1.21
N LEU A 302 0.89 -9.98 1.59
CA LEU A 302 0.60 -9.51 2.95
C LEU A 302 -0.89 -9.59 3.26
N SER A 303 -1.75 -9.24 2.30
CA SER A 303 -3.19 -9.42 2.42
C SER A 303 -3.57 -10.89 2.61
N GLY A 304 -3.04 -11.80 1.79
CA GLY A 304 -3.34 -13.23 1.90
C GLY A 304 -2.74 -13.89 3.14
N ALA A 305 -1.57 -13.43 3.59
CA ALA A 305 -0.94 -13.89 4.83
C ALA A 305 -1.75 -13.52 6.08
N ILE A 306 -2.65 -12.54 5.99
CA ILE A 306 -3.63 -12.22 7.03
C ILE A 306 -4.91 -13.02 6.82
N GLY A 307 -5.43 -13.05 5.58
CA GLY A 307 -6.72 -13.67 5.28
C GLY A 307 -6.73 -15.20 5.41
N PHE A 308 -5.76 -15.93 4.87
CA PHE A 308 -5.81 -17.40 4.91
C PHE A 308 -5.74 -17.98 6.34
N PRO A 309 -4.90 -17.46 7.26
CA PRO A 309 -4.88 -17.94 8.64
C PRO A 309 -6.19 -17.73 9.41
N THR A 310 -7.09 -16.84 8.97
CA THR A 310 -8.37 -16.63 9.67
C THR A 310 -9.30 -17.84 9.56
N LEU A 311 -9.01 -18.78 8.65
CA LEU A 311 -9.64 -20.11 8.66
C LEU A 311 -9.51 -20.76 10.04
N PHE A 312 -8.34 -20.66 10.69
CA PHE A 312 -8.09 -21.27 11.99
C PHE A 312 -8.86 -20.65 13.17
N TYR A 313 -9.67 -19.61 12.94
CA TYR A 313 -10.59 -19.10 13.98
C TYR A 313 -11.59 -20.17 14.44
N PHE A 314 -11.85 -21.21 13.64
CA PHE A 314 -12.63 -22.37 14.10
C PHE A 314 -12.05 -23.03 15.36
N LEU A 315 -10.74 -22.91 15.63
CA LEU A 315 -10.12 -23.46 16.84
C LEU A 315 -10.62 -22.78 18.12
N ALA A 316 -11.06 -21.53 18.01
CA ALA A 316 -11.64 -20.78 19.11
C ALA A 316 -13.18 -20.87 19.11
N THR A 317 -13.81 -20.87 17.94
CA THR A 317 -15.28 -20.89 17.85
C THR A 317 -15.88 -22.29 17.96
N GLY A 318 -15.11 -23.35 17.66
CA GLY A 318 -15.59 -24.74 17.68
C GLY A 318 -16.49 -25.12 16.49
N PHE A 319 -16.64 -24.26 15.49
CA PHE A 319 -17.42 -24.53 14.27
C PHE A 319 -16.54 -24.43 13.02
N VAL A 320 -16.45 -25.53 12.27
CA VAL A 320 -15.74 -25.60 10.99
C VAL A 320 -16.76 -25.44 9.87
N GLU A 321 -16.72 -24.31 9.18
CA GLU A 321 -17.63 -24.02 8.06
C GLU A 321 -17.13 -24.75 6.78
N PRO A 322 -17.87 -25.74 6.24
CA PRO A 322 -17.39 -26.57 5.14
C PRO A 322 -17.15 -25.81 3.83
N LEU A 323 -17.98 -24.82 3.47
CA LEU A 323 -17.88 -24.11 2.20
C LEU A 323 -16.66 -23.19 2.15
N HIS A 324 -16.39 -22.48 3.23
CA HIS A 324 -15.22 -21.65 3.44
C HIS A 324 -13.98 -22.52 3.49
N THR A 325 -14.01 -23.66 4.20
CA THR A 325 -12.90 -24.62 4.20
C THR A 325 -12.59 -25.10 2.78
N ALA A 326 -13.61 -25.50 2.01
CA ALA A 326 -13.43 -25.91 0.61
C ALA A 326 -12.87 -24.77 -0.26
N THR A 327 -13.40 -23.56 -0.10
CA THR A 327 -12.91 -22.36 -0.81
C THR A 327 -11.45 -22.09 -0.48
N ALA A 328 -11.06 -22.13 0.79
CA ALA A 328 -9.68 -21.93 1.22
C ALA A 328 -8.75 -23.02 0.67
N LEU A 329 -9.16 -24.30 0.69
CA LEU A 329 -8.38 -25.41 0.14
C LEU A 329 -8.13 -25.29 -1.37
N VAL A 330 -9.10 -24.75 -2.13
CA VAL A 330 -8.95 -24.53 -3.57
C VAL A 330 -8.09 -23.30 -3.86
N LEU A 331 -8.33 -22.19 -3.17
CA LEU A 331 -7.67 -20.91 -3.45
C LEU A 331 -6.26 -20.82 -2.88
N PHE A 332 -5.96 -21.51 -1.78
CA PHE A 332 -4.65 -21.41 -1.11
C PHE A 332 -3.47 -21.91 -1.98
N PRO A 333 -3.52 -23.07 -2.65
CA PRO A 333 -2.46 -23.50 -3.56
C PRO A 333 -2.25 -22.51 -4.72
N MET A 334 -3.33 -21.91 -5.23
CA MET A 334 -3.26 -20.89 -6.27
C MET A 334 -2.62 -19.59 -5.74
N PHE A 335 -2.94 -19.20 -4.51
CA PHE A 335 -2.30 -18.08 -3.82
C PHE A 335 -0.79 -18.31 -3.67
N VAL A 336 -0.38 -19.50 -3.20
CA VAL A 336 1.05 -19.87 -3.10
C VAL A 336 1.72 -19.82 -4.48
N ALA A 337 1.06 -20.32 -5.53
CA ALA A 337 1.57 -20.26 -6.90
C ALA A 337 1.69 -18.82 -7.44
N ALA A 338 0.85 -17.89 -6.98
CA ALA A 338 0.89 -16.47 -7.32
C ALA A 338 2.02 -15.72 -6.61
N VAL A 339 2.36 -16.09 -5.37
CA VAL A 339 3.40 -15.41 -4.58
C VAL A 339 4.75 -16.12 -4.62
N ARG A 340 4.87 -17.37 -5.06
CA ARG A 340 6.16 -18.11 -4.99
C ARG A 340 7.34 -17.47 -5.72
N ARG A 341 7.11 -16.70 -6.80
CA ARG A 341 8.17 -16.09 -7.62
C ARG A 341 8.01 -14.58 -7.67
N THR A 342 9.12 -13.86 -7.63
CA THR A 342 9.15 -12.41 -7.82
C THR A 342 9.18 -12.09 -9.31
N PRO A 343 8.34 -11.18 -9.83
CA PRO A 343 8.49 -10.70 -11.19
C PRO A 343 9.88 -10.06 -11.38
N HIS A 344 10.67 -10.57 -12.32
CA HIS A 344 12.06 -10.12 -12.51
C HIS A 344 12.21 -9.01 -13.55
N THR A 345 11.29 -8.92 -14.51
CA THR A 345 11.39 -7.94 -15.60
C THR A 345 10.38 -6.81 -15.37
N PRO A 346 10.84 -5.56 -15.20
CA PRO A 346 10.01 -4.38 -15.28
C PRO A 346 9.20 -4.33 -16.58
N ARG A 347 7.88 -4.12 -16.49
CA ARG A 347 6.99 -4.02 -17.66
C ARG A 347 5.99 -2.87 -17.53
N TRP A 348 6.29 -1.90 -16.67
CA TRP A 348 5.45 -0.73 -16.45
C TRP A 348 5.72 0.35 -17.49
N ARG A 349 4.91 1.40 -17.46
CA ARG A 349 5.11 2.62 -18.24
C ARG A 349 4.78 3.77 -17.31
N VAL A 350 5.68 4.76 -17.21
CA VAL A 350 5.49 5.91 -16.34
C VAL A 350 4.99 7.08 -17.18
N ALA A 351 3.82 7.61 -16.86
CA ALA A 351 3.33 8.84 -17.46
C ALA A 351 4.04 10.06 -16.82
N PRO A 352 4.24 11.16 -17.56
CA PRO A 352 4.76 12.41 -16.98
C PRO A 352 3.88 12.89 -15.82
N GLU A 353 4.49 13.44 -14.78
CA GLU A 353 3.80 13.80 -13.52
C GLU A 353 2.61 14.76 -13.69
N GLY A 354 2.57 15.53 -14.78
CA GLY A 354 1.47 16.43 -15.08
C GLY A 354 1.44 17.70 -14.23
N PRO A 355 0.31 18.42 -14.27
CA PRO A 355 0.13 19.65 -13.51
C PRO A 355 0.24 19.41 -11.99
N GLU A 356 1.06 20.20 -11.32
CA GLU A 356 1.27 20.13 -9.88
C GLU A 356 -0.01 20.24 -9.03
N PRO A 357 -1.00 21.11 -9.36
CA PRO A 357 -2.25 21.16 -8.60
C PRO A 357 -3.04 19.85 -8.66
N GLU A 358 -3.04 19.15 -9.80
CA GLU A 358 -3.69 17.84 -9.94
C GLU A 358 -3.00 16.80 -9.07
N ARG A 359 -1.66 16.75 -9.11
CA ARG A 359 -0.87 15.84 -8.27
C ARG A 359 -1.14 16.06 -6.79
N ARG A 360 -1.17 17.32 -6.33
CA ARG A 360 -1.42 17.64 -4.90
C ARG A 360 -2.81 17.22 -4.42
N ARG A 361 -3.85 17.43 -5.24
CA ARG A 361 -5.20 16.93 -4.93
C ARG A 361 -5.21 15.42 -4.85
N ALA A 362 -4.57 14.75 -5.80
CA ALA A 362 -4.45 13.30 -5.79
C ALA A 362 -3.69 12.77 -4.57
N LEU A 363 -2.65 13.45 -4.10
CA LEU A 363 -1.92 13.08 -2.87
C LEU A 363 -2.78 13.25 -1.60
N ALA A 364 -3.67 14.25 -1.57
CA ALA A 364 -4.66 14.36 -0.48
C ALA A 364 -5.66 13.19 -0.53
N GLY A 365 -6.13 12.83 -1.73
CA GLY A 365 -6.96 11.63 -1.92
C GLY A 365 -6.26 10.33 -1.52
N GLN A 366 -4.96 10.22 -1.83
CA GLN A 366 -4.11 9.10 -1.42
C GLN A 366 -4.06 8.96 0.11
N LEU A 367 -3.84 10.07 0.83
CA LEU A 367 -3.82 10.08 2.29
C LEU A 367 -5.17 9.62 2.87
N LEU A 368 -6.30 10.09 2.32
CA LEU A 368 -7.63 9.68 2.78
C LEU A 368 -7.86 8.17 2.62
N LEU A 369 -7.42 7.57 1.51
CA LEU A 369 -7.56 6.12 1.30
C LEU A 369 -6.63 5.31 2.20
N ILE A 370 -5.42 5.79 2.48
CA ILE A 370 -4.52 5.16 3.45
C ILE A 370 -5.12 5.19 4.86
N VAL A 371 -5.66 6.34 5.29
CA VAL A 371 -6.33 6.49 6.59
C VAL A 371 -7.56 5.60 6.67
N THR A 372 -8.35 5.52 5.58
CA THR A 372 -9.52 4.65 5.53
C THR A 372 -9.12 3.17 5.65
N GLY A 373 -8.14 2.72 4.87
CA GLY A 373 -7.61 1.36 4.97
C GLY A 373 -7.10 1.04 6.38
N ALA A 374 -6.36 1.96 7.02
CA ALA A 374 -5.92 1.79 8.40
C ALA A 374 -7.11 1.69 9.38
N GLY A 375 -8.15 2.51 9.21
CA GLY A 375 -9.37 2.45 9.99
C GLY A 375 -10.13 1.12 9.82
N LEU A 376 -10.26 0.63 8.59
CA LEU A 376 -10.85 -0.69 8.31
C LEU A 376 -10.05 -1.82 8.94
N PHE A 377 -8.71 -1.72 8.97
CA PHE A 377 -7.86 -2.72 9.64
C PHE A 377 -8.14 -2.76 11.14
N VAL A 378 -8.20 -1.59 11.80
CA VAL A 378 -8.54 -1.50 13.22
C VAL A 378 -9.94 -2.04 13.48
N GLY A 379 -10.93 -1.67 12.64
CA GLY A 379 -12.30 -2.19 12.73
C GLY A 379 -12.37 -3.71 12.59
N GLY A 380 -11.67 -4.28 11.60
CA GLY A 380 -11.59 -5.72 11.40
C GLY A 380 -10.94 -6.44 12.59
N ALA A 381 -9.86 -5.88 13.16
CA ALA A 381 -9.22 -6.43 14.34
C ALA A 381 -10.16 -6.40 15.56
N VAL A 382 -10.88 -5.30 15.78
CA VAL A 382 -11.87 -5.18 16.86
C VAL A 382 -12.98 -6.22 16.69
N ILE A 383 -13.56 -6.35 15.50
CA ILE A 383 -14.63 -7.31 15.24
C ILE A 383 -14.13 -8.75 15.38
N SER A 384 -12.91 -9.06 14.93
CA SER A 384 -12.30 -10.38 15.17
C SER A 384 -12.14 -10.67 16.65
N VAL A 385 -11.63 -9.72 17.45
CA VAL A 385 -11.48 -9.91 18.91
C VAL A 385 -12.84 -10.10 19.57
N VAL A 386 -13.85 -9.29 19.23
CA VAL A 386 -15.21 -9.45 19.73
C VAL A 386 -15.76 -10.83 19.36
N GLY A 387 -15.64 -11.23 18.09
CA GLY A 387 -16.11 -12.55 17.61
C GLY A 387 -15.42 -13.73 18.29
N LEU A 388 -14.18 -13.57 18.76
CA LEU A 388 -13.42 -14.61 19.48
C LEU A 388 -13.61 -14.56 21.00
N THR A 389 -14.33 -13.58 21.54
CA THR A 389 -14.52 -13.38 22.99
C THR A 389 -16.00 -13.24 23.36
N GLY A 390 -16.53 -12.01 23.39
CA GLY A 390 -17.90 -11.72 23.82
C GLY A 390 -18.99 -11.92 22.76
N VAL A 391 -18.61 -12.12 21.49
CA VAL A 391 -19.43 -12.33 20.29
C VAL A 391 -20.34 -11.16 19.90
N PHE A 392 -21.05 -10.58 20.88
CA PHE A 392 -22.01 -9.50 20.71
C PHE A 392 -21.48 -8.18 21.30
N VAL A 393 -21.78 -7.08 20.63
CA VAL A 393 -21.70 -5.73 21.19
C VAL A 393 -23.07 -5.30 21.72
N PRO A 394 -23.15 -4.28 22.59
CA PRO A 394 -24.43 -3.86 23.20
C PRO A 394 -25.54 -3.54 22.20
N THR A 395 -25.20 -2.95 21.04
CA THR A 395 -26.17 -2.62 19.99
C THR A 395 -26.78 -3.87 19.35
N ASP A 396 -26.05 -5.00 19.31
CA ASP A 396 -26.54 -6.26 18.75
C ASP A 396 -27.62 -6.86 19.64
N LEU A 397 -27.36 -6.88 20.95
CA LEU A 397 -28.31 -7.39 21.94
C LEU A 397 -29.56 -6.50 22.01
N ALA A 398 -29.40 -5.19 21.83
CA ALA A 398 -30.52 -4.26 21.71
C ALA A 398 -31.36 -4.55 20.46
N PHE A 399 -30.74 -4.82 19.29
CA PHE A 399 -31.44 -5.20 18.08
C PHE A 399 -32.17 -6.54 18.21
N LEU A 400 -31.52 -7.53 18.82
CA LEU A 400 -32.09 -8.86 19.05
C LEU A 400 -33.16 -8.85 20.16
N GLY A 401 -33.22 -7.82 21.00
CA GLY A 401 -34.13 -7.75 22.15
C GLY A 401 -33.92 -8.87 23.17
N THR A 402 -32.68 -9.37 23.31
CA THR A 402 -32.37 -10.53 24.16
C THR A 402 -30.96 -10.44 24.75
N SER A 403 -30.58 -11.42 25.57
CA SER A 403 -29.23 -11.55 26.13
C SER A 403 -28.48 -12.75 25.54
N THR A 404 -27.14 -12.72 25.60
CA THR A 404 -26.30 -13.85 25.19
C THR A 404 -26.66 -15.12 25.96
N GLN A 405 -26.89 -15.03 27.27
CA GLN A 405 -27.27 -16.16 28.13
C GLN A 405 -28.60 -16.77 27.67
N THR A 406 -29.57 -15.94 27.30
CA THR A 406 -30.86 -16.42 26.77
C THR A 406 -30.66 -17.18 25.45
N LEU A 407 -29.82 -16.68 24.54
CA LEU A 407 -29.52 -17.37 23.28
C LEU A 407 -28.80 -18.71 23.50
N GLU A 408 -27.90 -18.79 24.48
CA GLU A 408 -27.23 -20.04 24.86
C GLU A 408 -28.21 -21.06 25.45
N THR A 409 -29.21 -20.61 26.22
CA THR A 409 -30.26 -21.51 26.73
C THR A 409 -31.19 -22.03 25.64
N VAL A 410 -31.41 -21.26 24.57
CA VAL A 410 -32.16 -21.72 23.39
C VAL A 410 -31.38 -22.80 22.67
N ASN A 411 -30.10 -22.53 22.39
CA ASN A 411 -29.21 -23.51 21.78
C ASN A 411 -27.73 -23.17 22.08
N PRO A 412 -26.98 -24.06 22.76
CA PRO A 412 -25.60 -23.79 23.13
C PRO A 412 -24.66 -23.67 21.92
N ARG A 413 -25.08 -24.11 20.73
CA ARG A 413 -24.30 -24.04 19.48
C ARG A 413 -24.54 -22.76 18.69
N LEU A 414 -25.57 -21.97 19.04
CA LEU A 414 -25.93 -20.76 18.31
C LEU A 414 -24.90 -19.64 18.46
N VAL A 415 -24.39 -19.43 19.67
CA VAL A 415 -23.37 -18.39 19.93
C VAL A 415 -22.03 -18.72 19.23
N PRO A 416 -21.49 -19.95 19.34
CA PRO A 416 -20.38 -20.43 18.49
C PRO A 416 -20.59 -20.22 16.98
N PHE A 417 -21.81 -20.47 16.51
CA PHE A 417 -22.18 -20.24 15.12
C PHE A 417 -22.19 -18.75 14.74
N ILE A 418 -22.64 -17.84 15.60
CA ILE A 418 -22.54 -16.39 15.30
C ILE A 418 -21.07 -15.92 15.38
N ALA A 419 -20.32 -16.46 16.34
CA ALA A 419 -18.91 -16.15 16.56
C ALA A 419 -18.05 -16.39 15.32
N HIS A 420 -18.27 -17.51 14.59
CA HIS A 420 -17.50 -17.82 13.39
C HIS A 420 -17.73 -16.80 12.27
N ASP A 421 -18.98 -16.39 12.05
CA ASP A 421 -19.34 -15.41 11.02
C ASP A 421 -18.66 -14.07 11.30
N ARG A 422 -18.69 -13.63 12.57
CA ARG A 422 -18.06 -12.36 12.98
C ARG A 422 -16.54 -12.39 12.95
N ALA A 423 -15.94 -13.43 13.52
CA ALA A 423 -14.49 -13.57 13.53
C ALA A 423 -13.95 -13.65 12.11
N GLY A 424 -14.61 -14.45 11.25
CA GLY A 424 -14.29 -14.58 9.83
C GLY A 424 -14.44 -13.25 9.07
N PHE A 425 -15.50 -12.49 9.34
CA PHE A 425 -15.71 -11.17 8.73
C PHE A 425 -14.59 -10.20 9.12
N GLY A 426 -14.23 -10.11 10.40
CA GLY A 426 -13.13 -9.26 10.86
C GLY A 426 -11.79 -9.64 10.21
N GLY A 427 -11.54 -10.94 10.04
CA GLY A 427 -10.38 -11.48 9.34
C GLY A 427 -10.29 -11.06 7.87
N ALA A 428 -11.40 -11.23 7.14
CA ALA A 428 -11.51 -10.80 5.75
C ALA A 428 -11.36 -9.27 5.63
N LEU A 429 -11.95 -8.50 6.56
CA LEU A 429 -11.86 -7.05 6.57
C LEU A 429 -10.42 -6.57 6.79
N MET A 430 -9.67 -7.20 7.70
CA MET A 430 -8.24 -6.90 7.90
C MET A 430 -7.41 -7.20 6.63
N ALA A 431 -7.68 -8.31 5.95
CA ALA A 431 -7.00 -8.64 4.69
C ALA A 431 -7.28 -7.58 3.61
N ALA A 432 -8.55 -7.25 3.39
CA ALA A 432 -8.97 -6.19 2.45
C ALA A 432 -8.33 -4.84 2.80
N ALA A 433 -8.32 -4.48 4.08
CA ALA A 433 -7.76 -3.24 4.59
C ALA A 433 -6.26 -3.10 4.31
N VAL A 434 -5.47 -4.17 4.51
CA VAL A 434 -4.05 -4.18 4.15
C VAL A 434 -3.86 -4.02 2.64
N ALA A 435 -4.66 -4.72 1.83
CA ALA A 435 -4.61 -4.55 0.38
C ALA A 435 -4.92 -3.11 -0.06
N ILE A 436 -5.99 -2.50 0.47
CA ILE A 436 -6.38 -1.11 0.21
C ILE A 436 -5.28 -0.14 0.62
N THR A 437 -4.75 -0.28 1.84
CA THR A 437 -3.73 0.62 2.40
C THR A 437 -2.47 0.60 1.57
N LEU A 438 -1.95 -0.59 1.25
CA LEU A 438 -0.68 -0.72 0.54
C LEU A 438 -0.82 -0.43 -0.96
N LEU A 439 -1.95 -0.78 -1.59
CA LEU A 439 -2.25 -0.36 -2.95
C LEU A 439 -2.30 1.17 -3.05
N SER A 440 -2.94 1.83 -2.07
CA SER A 440 -2.99 3.30 -2.01
C SER A 440 -1.61 3.91 -1.74
N ALA A 441 -0.84 3.32 -0.83
CA ALA A 441 0.51 3.81 -0.50
C ALA A 441 1.50 3.67 -1.65
N TRP A 442 1.45 2.55 -2.40
CA TRP A 442 2.49 2.19 -3.36
C TRP A 442 2.07 2.24 -4.81
N GLY A 443 0.78 2.26 -5.14
CA GLY A 443 0.24 2.22 -6.50
C GLY A 443 0.00 3.58 -7.15
N TRP A 444 0.21 4.68 -6.42
CA TRP A 444 -0.25 6.01 -6.82
C TRP A 444 0.62 6.69 -7.89
N ARG A 445 0.27 6.51 -9.16
CA ARG A 445 0.96 7.13 -10.31
C ARG A 445 -0.05 7.67 -11.30
N ARG A 446 0.34 8.73 -12.02
CA ARG A 446 -0.52 9.35 -13.03
C ARG A 446 -0.85 8.34 -14.14
N GLY A 447 -2.11 8.29 -14.56
CA GLY A 447 -2.58 7.39 -15.63
C GLY A 447 -2.70 5.91 -15.23
N GLU A 448 -2.44 5.55 -13.97
CA GLU A 448 -2.72 4.21 -13.43
C GLU A 448 -4.20 4.03 -13.10
N ALA A 449 -5.07 4.14 -14.10
CA ALA A 449 -6.52 4.11 -13.96
C ALA A 449 -7.02 2.80 -13.31
N TRP A 450 -6.28 1.70 -13.46
CA TRP A 450 -6.62 0.45 -12.81
C TRP A 450 -6.61 0.56 -11.28
N VAL A 451 -5.75 1.39 -10.68
CA VAL A 451 -5.72 1.61 -9.22
C VAL A 451 -7.02 2.25 -8.77
N PHE A 452 -7.47 3.29 -9.49
CA PHE A 452 -8.75 3.95 -9.24
C PHE A 452 -9.91 2.95 -9.33
N TRP A 453 -10.02 2.20 -10.43
CA TRP A 453 -11.14 1.28 -10.64
C TRP A 453 -11.10 0.09 -9.68
N THR A 454 -9.92 -0.39 -9.29
CA THR A 454 -9.77 -1.45 -8.29
C THR A 454 -10.28 -0.99 -6.93
N LEU A 455 -9.88 0.20 -6.48
CA LEU A 455 -10.31 0.77 -5.20
C LEU A 455 -11.80 1.15 -5.23
N ALA A 456 -12.30 1.69 -6.33
CA ALA A 456 -13.71 2.02 -6.50
C ALA A 456 -14.61 0.77 -6.49
N ALA A 457 -14.22 -0.29 -7.21
CA ALA A 457 -14.94 -1.55 -7.22
C ALA A 457 -14.92 -2.22 -5.84
N ALA A 458 -13.78 -2.22 -5.15
CA ALA A 458 -13.67 -2.74 -3.80
C ALA A 458 -14.52 -1.96 -2.79
N ALA A 459 -14.52 -0.62 -2.88
CA ALA A 459 -15.34 0.24 -2.04
C ALA A 459 -16.84 0.02 -2.27
N ALA A 460 -17.27 -0.08 -3.54
CA ALA A 460 -18.65 -0.36 -3.88
C ALA A 460 -19.08 -1.74 -3.37
N ALA A 461 -18.26 -2.77 -3.60
CA ALA A 461 -18.54 -4.14 -3.15
C ALA A 461 -18.58 -4.28 -1.62
N GLY A 462 -17.73 -3.57 -0.89
CA GLY A 462 -17.70 -3.61 0.58
C GLY A 462 -18.81 -2.78 1.22
N PHE A 463 -18.98 -1.52 0.81
CA PHE A 463 -19.88 -0.59 1.49
C PHE A 463 -21.35 -0.69 1.07
N LEU A 464 -21.65 -0.92 -0.22
CA LEU A 464 -23.05 -0.92 -0.68
C LEU A 464 -23.87 -2.05 -0.05
N PRO A 465 -23.44 -3.32 -0.04
CA PRO A 465 -24.21 -4.39 0.59
C PRO A 465 -24.41 -4.15 2.09
N ALA A 466 -23.38 -3.62 2.77
CA ALA A 466 -23.46 -3.29 4.20
C ALA A 466 -24.55 -2.24 4.46
N VAL A 467 -24.57 -1.13 3.74
CA VAL A 467 -25.61 -0.09 3.92
C VAL A 467 -26.99 -0.62 3.56
N VAL A 468 -27.11 -1.34 2.44
CA VAL A 468 -28.40 -1.86 1.95
C VAL A 468 -29.00 -2.84 2.95
N VAL A 469 -28.22 -3.80 3.47
CA VAL A 469 -28.78 -4.78 4.41
C VAL A 469 -29.22 -4.14 5.71
N HIS A 470 -28.43 -3.22 6.29
CA HIS A 470 -28.78 -2.56 7.55
C HIS A 470 -30.08 -1.75 7.41
N GLY A 471 -30.25 -1.09 6.25
CA GLY A 471 -31.51 -0.43 5.92
C GLY A 471 -32.68 -1.40 5.77
N ALA A 472 -32.47 -2.53 5.09
CA ALA A 472 -33.50 -3.54 4.83
C ALA A 472 -33.97 -4.27 6.09
N ILE A 473 -33.07 -4.52 7.06
CA ILE A 473 -33.40 -5.21 8.31
C ILE A 473 -33.71 -4.26 9.47
N HIS A 474 -33.67 -2.95 9.24
CA HIS A 474 -33.87 -1.90 10.24
C HIS A 474 -32.87 -1.93 11.41
N TYR A 475 -31.67 -2.47 11.20
CA TYR A 475 -30.56 -2.35 12.15
C TYR A 475 -29.80 -1.05 11.90
N THR A 476 -30.39 0.08 12.28
CA THR A 476 -29.94 1.43 11.87
C THR A 476 -29.32 2.24 13.01
N ASP A 477 -28.77 1.59 14.04
CA ASP A 477 -28.08 2.28 15.12
C ASP A 477 -26.94 3.16 14.58
N PHE A 478 -26.91 4.43 15.02
CA PHE A 478 -25.98 5.42 14.49
C PHE A 478 -24.54 5.11 14.85
N LEU A 479 -24.26 4.65 16.07
CA LEU A 479 -22.90 4.33 16.50
C LEU A 479 -22.38 3.10 15.77
N HIS A 480 -23.25 2.12 15.53
CA HIS A 480 -22.96 0.93 14.73
C HIS A 480 -22.60 1.28 13.28
N LEU A 481 -23.37 2.17 12.63
CA LEU A 481 -23.17 2.54 11.22
C LEU A 481 -22.17 3.69 11.00
N ALA A 482 -21.79 4.45 12.03
CA ALA A 482 -20.88 5.59 11.91
C ALA A 482 -19.55 5.24 11.22
N PRO A 483 -18.86 4.11 11.53
CA PRO A 483 -17.64 3.73 10.83
C PRO A 483 -17.86 3.49 9.32
N VAL A 484 -19.01 2.94 8.94
CA VAL A 484 -19.38 2.68 7.54
C VAL A 484 -19.59 4.01 6.80
N TYR A 485 -20.38 4.93 7.38
CA TYR A 485 -20.61 6.24 6.77
C TYR A 485 -19.33 7.08 6.67
N PHE A 486 -18.49 7.05 7.70
CA PHE A 486 -17.19 7.70 7.66
C PHE A 486 -16.32 7.12 6.54
N GLY A 487 -16.24 5.78 6.45
CA GLY A 487 -15.50 5.08 5.39
C GLY A 487 -15.99 5.41 3.98
N ILE A 488 -17.30 5.52 3.77
CA ILE A 488 -17.90 5.93 2.48
C ILE A 488 -17.50 7.38 2.15
N ALA A 489 -17.65 8.30 3.11
CA ALA A 489 -17.35 9.72 2.89
C ALA A 489 -15.86 9.95 2.58
N THR A 490 -14.96 9.32 3.34
CA THR A 490 -13.51 9.45 3.14
C THR A 490 -13.06 8.76 1.86
N THR A 491 -13.59 7.58 1.54
CA THR A 491 -13.26 6.86 0.30
C THR A 491 -13.77 7.58 -0.93
N GLY A 492 -15.04 8.01 -0.91
CA GLY A 492 -15.65 8.76 -2.00
C GLY A 492 -14.88 10.05 -2.28
N THR A 493 -14.60 10.84 -1.24
CA THR A 493 -13.78 12.07 -1.36
C THR A 493 -12.38 11.75 -1.88
N GLY A 494 -11.74 10.70 -1.34
CA GLY A 494 -10.40 10.27 -1.75
C GLY A 494 -10.33 9.92 -3.24
N LEU A 495 -11.28 9.12 -3.72
CA LEU A 495 -11.39 8.74 -5.13
C LEU A 495 -11.70 9.94 -6.03
N LEU A 496 -12.62 10.83 -5.63
CA LEU A 496 -12.95 12.04 -6.39
C LEU A 496 -11.73 12.94 -6.60
N LEU A 497 -10.94 13.16 -5.56
CA LEU A 497 -9.70 13.94 -5.63
C LEU A 497 -8.61 13.25 -6.48
N ALA A 498 -8.59 11.91 -6.47
CA ALA A 498 -7.63 11.11 -7.21
C ALA A 498 -7.93 10.98 -8.70
N ARG A 499 -9.21 11.00 -9.08
CA ARG A 499 -9.69 10.64 -10.43
C ARG A 499 -8.98 11.39 -11.57
N PRO A 500 -8.84 12.73 -11.55
CA PRO A 500 -8.20 13.44 -12.66
C PRO A 500 -6.75 13.02 -12.88
N TYR A 501 -6.06 12.62 -11.82
CA TYR A 501 -4.65 12.24 -11.86
C TYR A 501 -4.47 10.75 -12.23
N LEU A 502 -5.17 9.84 -11.55
CA LEU A 502 -5.06 8.40 -11.80
C LEU A 502 -5.65 8.00 -13.16
N CYS A 503 -6.72 8.65 -13.59
CA CYS A 503 -7.36 8.37 -14.89
C CYS A 503 -6.92 9.33 -15.99
N ALA A 504 -5.84 10.09 -15.80
CA ALA A 504 -5.29 10.92 -16.85
C ALA A 504 -4.83 10.06 -18.03
N GLU A 505 -5.29 10.38 -19.24
CA GLU A 505 -4.74 9.79 -20.44
C GLU A 505 -3.29 10.22 -20.61
N ALA A 506 -2.43 9.30 -21.01
CA ALA A 506 -1.12 9.65 -21.54
C ALA A 506 -1.37 10.42 -22.83
N ARG A 507 -1.46 11.75 -22.77
CA ARG A 507 -1.49 12.59 -23.96
C ARG A 507 -0.22 12.26 -24.75
N GLY A 508 -0.38 11.47 -25.80
CA GLY A 508 0.67 11.23 -26.77
C GLY A 508 1.08 12.59 -27.32
N GLY A 509 2.39 12.88 -27.25
CA GLY A 509 2.97 13.97 -28.01
C GLY A 509 2.83 13.65 -29.50
N LEU A 510 1.67 13.98 -30.07
CA LEU A 510 1.49 14.20 -31.49
C LEU A 510 1.10 15.66 -31.65
N THR A 511 2.10 16.53 -31.59
CA THR A 511 2.08 17.71 -32.44
C THR A 511 2.51 17.23 -33.83
N PRO A 512 1.63 17.21 -34.84
CA PRO A 512 2.10 17.11 -36.20
C PRO A 512 2.92 18.37 -36.47
N VAL A 513 4.20 18.19 -36.80
CA VAL A 513 4.97 19.23 -37.47
C VAL A 513 4.29 19.43 -38.81
N ALA A 514 3.66 20.58 -39.00
CA ALA A 514 3.24 21.08 -40.30
C ALA A 514 4.43 21.77 -40.97
#